data_AF-A0A818D8S0-F1
#
_entry.id   AF-A0A818D8S0-F1
#
_cell.length_a   1.000
_cell.length_b   1.000
_cell.length_c   1.000
_cell.angle_alpha   90.00
_cell.angle_beta   90.00
_cell.angle_gamma   90.00
#
_symmetry.space_group_name_H-M   'P 1'
#
loop_
_entity.id
_entity.type
_entity.pdbx_description
1 polymer ?
#
loop_
_entity_poly.entity_id
_entity_poly.type
_entity_poly.pdbx_seq_one_letter_code
_entity_poly.pdbx_strand_id
1 'polypeptide(L)'
;MQGGLYNEVLQSKKITPIIPTDDVCDKIEHLIRNEIMPLQINSTTVEDIQQDIKKYDCDAVILGCTELPVVFNEKNLGKPVVDTTRLLAHYALHLAIGDNLSPK
;
A
#
# COMPACT_ATOMS: atom_id res chain seq x y z
N MET A 1 5.39 -4.86 -7.71
CA MET A 1 3.91 -4.93 -7.72
C MET A 1 3.35 -6.02 -8.63
N GLN A 2 4.04 -6.40 -9.71
CA GLN A 2 3.53 -7.36 -10.72
C GLN A 2 3.60 -8.85 -10.32
N GLY A 3 4.22 -9.21 -9.19
CA GLY A 3 4.42 -10.61 -8.78
C GLY A 3 3.16 -11.34 -8.28
N GLY A 4 1.99 -10.69 -8.27
CA GLY A 4 0.70 -11.34 -8.00
C GLY A 4 0.47 -11.83 -6.56
N LEU A 5 1.38 -11.53 -5.61
CA LEU A 5 1.33 -12.01 -4.22
C LEU A 5 -0.05 -11.89 -3.56
N TYR A 6 -0.76 -10.79 -3.80
CA TYR A 6 -2.06 -10.52 -3.20
C TYR A 6 -3.26 -11.02 -4.04
N ASN A 7 -3.05 -11.38 -5.30
CA ASN A 7 -4.16 -11.55 -6.26
C ASN A 7 -5.11 -12.67 -5.84
N GLU A 8 -4.59 -13.88 -5.61
CA GLU A 8 -5.40 -15.04 -5.28
C GLU A 8 -6.13 -14.87 -3.94
N VAL A 9 -5.43 -14.34 -2.94
CA VAL A 9 -5.98 -14.12 -1.60
C VAL A 9 -7.10 -13.09 -1.62
N LEU A 10 -6.91 -11.95 -2.31
CA LEU A 10 -7.93 -10.92 -2.44
C LEU A 10 -9.14 -11.43 -3.21
N GLN A 11 -8.92 -12.15 -4.32
CA GLN A 11 -10.00 -12.74 -5.11
C GLN A 11 -10.83 -13.75 -4.30
N SER A 12 -10.19 -14.59 -3.47
CA SER A 12 -10.90 -15.52 -2.57
C SER A 12 -11.83 -14.81 -1.57
N LYS A 13 -11.52 -13.55 -1.25
CA LYS A 13 -12.30 -12.66 -0.39
C LYS A 13 -13.24 -11.74 -1.16
N LYS A 14 -13.42 -11.97 -2.48
CA LYS A 14 -14.23 -11.14 -3.39
C LYS A 14 -13.77 -9.68 -3.47
N ILE A 15 -12.47 -9.45 -3.29
CA ILE A 15 -11.82 -8.15 -3.47
C ILE A 15 -11.09 -8.18 -4.81
N THR A 16 -11.40 -7.21 -5.68
CA THR A 16 -10.78 -7.09 -7.00
C THR A 16 -9.51 -6.23 -6.89
N PRO A 17 -8.31 -6.78 -7.13
CA PRO A 17 -7.10 -5.98 -7.14
C PRO A 17 -7.03 -5.12 -8.42
N ILE A 18 -6.69 -3.85 -8.26
CA ILE A 18 -6.34 -2.95 -9.36
C ILE A 18 -4.84 -2.69 -9.26
N ILE A 19 -4.09 -3.11 -10.28
CA ILE A 19 -2.66 -2.84 -10.37
C ILE A 19 -2.48 -1.54 -11.16
N PRO A 20 -1.68 -0.58 -10.66
CA PRO A 20 -1.36 0.62 -11.43
C PRO A 20 -0.65 0.27 -12.76
N THR A 21 -0.68 1.20 -13.71
CA THR A 21 0.09 1.08 -14.95
C THR A 21 1.59 0.97 -14.67
N ASP A 22 2.34 0.46 -15.65
CA ASP A 22 3.79 0.28 -15.51
C ASP A 22 4.51 1.61 -15.21
N ASP A 23 4.11 2.72 -15.87
CA ASP A 23 4.66 4.06 -15.58
C ASP A 23 4.46 4.48 -14.11
N VAL A 24 3.28 4.23 -13.54
CA VAL A 24 3.01 4.55 -12.13
C VAL A 24 3.78 3.60 -11.22
N CYS A 25 3.90 2.32 -11.60
CA CYS A 25 4.69 1.35 -10.86
C CYS A 25 6.18 1.75 -10.80
N ASP A 26 6.73 2.20 -11.91
CA ASP A 26 8.13 2.64 -12.04
C ASP A 26 8.39 3.90 -11.22
N LYS A 27 7.46 4.88 -11.23
CA LYS A 27 7.53 6.07 -10.36
C LYS A 27 7.53 5.70 -8.89
N ILE A 28 6.65 4.78 -8.47
CA ILE A 28 6.60 4.31 -7.09
C ILE A 28 7.90 3.59 -6.71
N GLU A 29 8.44 2.74 -7.58
CA GLU A 29 9.74 2.08 -7.34
C GLU A 29 10.87 3.10 -7.23
N HIS A 30 10.88 4.12 -8.09
CA HIS A 30 11.84 5.21 -8.03
C HIS A 30 11.75 5.96 -6.70
N LEU A 31 10.54 6.36 -6.29
CA LEU A 31 10.29 7.03 -5.01
C LEU A 31 10.79 6.19 -3.83
N ILE A 32 10.50 4.89 -3.79
CA ILE A 32 10.95 4.01 -2.70
C ILE A 32 12.48 3.97 -2.64
N ARG A 33 13.13 3.65 -3.76
CA ARG A 33 14.57 3.35 -3.80
C ARG A 33 15.46 4.58 -3.72
N ASN A 34 15.07 5.66 -4.40
CA ASN A 34 15.94 6.82 -4.62
C ASN A 34 15.58 8.02 -3.72
N GLU A 35 14.42 8.00 -3.07
CA GLU A 35 13.99 9.11 -2.23
C GLU A 35 13.69 8.67 -0.79
N ILE A 36 12.82 7.68 -0.57
CA ILE A 36 12.46 7.25 0.79
C ILE A 36 13.63 6.55 1.49
N MET A 37 14.22 5.53 0.88
CA MET A 37 15.35 4.78 1.45
C MET A 37 16.56 5.67 1.82
N PRO A 38 17.02 6.61 0.96
CA PRO A 38 18.11 7.52 1.32
C PRO A 38 17.66 8.74 2.15
N LEU A 39 16.38 8.83 2.54
CA LEU A 39 15.80 9.94 3.31
C LEU A 39 15.87 11.30 2.61
N GLN A 40 15.73 11.31 1.28
CA GLN A 40 15.76 12.49 0.40
C GLN A 40 14.42 12.63 -0.34
N ILE A 41 13.34 12.84 0.39
CA ILE A 41 11.98 12.83 -0.15
C ILE A 41 11.67 14.15 -0.86
N ASN A 42 11.32 14.07 -2.14
CA ASN A 42 10.84 15.20 -2.93
C ASN A 42 9.31 15.25 -2.89
N SER A 43 8.75 16.36 -2.39
CA SER A 43 7.30 16.54 -2.30
C SER A 43 6.62 16.48 -3.67
N THR A 44 7.27 16.94 -4.73
CA THR A 44 6.71 16.91 -6.09
C THR A 44 6.51 15.48 -6.57
N THR A 45 7.49 14.58 -6.35
CA THR A 45 7.35 13.16 -6.71
C THR A 45 6.17 12.51 -5.97
N VAL A 46 6.04 12.80 -4.67
CA VAL A 46 4.94 12.29 -3.84
C VAL A 46 3.59 12.80 -4.34
N GLU A 47 3.49 14.10 -4.64
CA GLU A 47 2.27 14.73 -5.17
C GLU A 47 1.89 14.17 -6.53
N ASP A 48 2.85 13.97 -7.44
CA ASP A 48 2.61 13.40 -8.76
C ASP A 48 2.04 11.97 -8.66
N ILE A 49 2.66 11.11 -7.84
CA ILE A 49 2.19 9.75 -7.60
C ILE A 49 0.81 9.76 -6.92
N GLN A 50 0.57 10.66 -5.97
CA GLN A 50 -0.73 10.83 -5.33
C GLN A 50 -1.82 11.17 -6.37
N GLN A 51 -1.54 12.07 -7.31
CA GLN A 51 -2.50 12.40 -8.38
C GLN A 51 -2.73 11.22 -9.32
N ASP A 52 -1.68 10.44 -9.63
CA ASP A 52 -1.82 9.23 -10.44
C ASP A 52 -2.68 8.18 -9.72
N ILE A 53 -2.46 7.93 -8.43
CA ILE A 53 -3.26 6.99 -7.61
C ILE A 53 -4.73 7.42 -7.56
N LYS A 54 -5.01 8.71 -7.44
CA LYS A 54 -6.39 9.24 -7.36
C LYS A 54 -7.22 9.00 -8.63
N LYS A 55 -6.58 8.77 -9.79
CA LYS A 55 -7.27 8.47 -11.06
C LYS A 55 -7.85 7.07 -11.10
N TYR A 56 -7.38 6.15 -10.25
CA TYR A 56 -7.91 4.79 -10.21
C TYR A 56 -9.24 4.74 -9.45
N ASP A 57 -10.23 4.09 -10.05
CA ASP A 57 -11.53 3.84 -9.42
C ASP A 57 -11.44 2.64 -8.46
N CYS A 58 -10.93 2.92 -7.26
CA CYS A 58 -10.78 1.94 -6.17
C CYS A 58 -11.40 2.46 -4.86
N ASP A 59 -11.86 1.53 -4.03
CA ASP A 59 -12.42 1.82 -2.70
C ASP A 59 -11.34 2.08 -1.63
N ALA A 60 -10.16 1.49 -1.80
CA ALA A 60 -9.04 1.59 -0.86
C ALA A 60 -7.69 1.36 -1.57
N VAL A 61 -6.61 1.81 -0.92
CA VAL A 61 -5.23 1.62 -1.41
C VAL A 61 -4.44 0.75 -0.43
N ILE A 62 -3.82 -0.31 -0.94
CA ILE A 62 -2.91 -1.16 -0.15
C ILE A 62 -1.50 -0.58 -0.24
N LEU A 63 -0.94 -0.16 0.89
CA LEU A 63 0.46 0.24 1.01
C LEU A 63 1.29 -1.03 1.21
N GLY A 64 1.58 -1.73 0.11
CA GLY A 64 2.16 -3.07 0.10
C GLY A 64 3.68 -3.15 0.35
N CYS A 65 4.36 -2.03 0.55
CA CYS A 65 5.78 -1.94 0.88
C CYS A 65 5.93 -1.16 2.19
N THR A 66 6.89 -1.55 3.03
CA THR A 66 7.13 -0.98 4.36
C THR A 66 7.46 0.51 4.35
N GLU A 67 7.95 1.03 3.23
CA GLU A 67 8.39 2.41 3.03
C GLU A 67 7.25 3.35 2.64
N LEU A 68 6.20 2.84 1.96
CA LEU A 68 5.11 3.67 1.45
C LEU A 68 4.34 4.44 2.53
N PRO A 69 4.09 3.89 3.74
CA PRO A 69 3.47 4.63 4.84
C PRO A 69 4.24 5.87 5.30
N VAL A 70 5.53 6.03 4.95
CA VAL A 70 6.31 7.23 5.28
C VAL A 70 5.74 8.47 4.59
N VAL A 71 5.20 8.32 3.38
CA VAL A 71 4.75 9.45 2.55
C VAL A 71 3.28 9.37 2.16
N PHE A 72 2.62 8.22 2.27
CA PHE A 72 1.21 8.05 1.90
C PHE A 72 0.33 7.70 3.10
N ASN A 73 -0.85 8.32 3.15
CA ASN A 73 -1.89 8.08 4.15
C ASN A 73 -3.27 8.42 3.59
N GLU A 74 -4.33 8.18 4.38
CA GLU A 74 -5.70 8.44 3.95
C GLU A 74 -5.96 9.90 3.59
N LYS A 75 -5.33 10.82 4.35
CA LYS A 75 -5.53 12.27 4.16
C LYS A 75 -5.00 12.73 2.80
N ASN A 76 -3.81 12.28 2.39
CA ASN A 76 -3.26 12.71 1.11
C ASN A 76 -3.82 11.89 -0.06
N LEU A 77 -4.01 10.58 0.07
CA LEU A 77 -4.61 9.79 -1.01
C LEU A 77 -6.10 10.08 -1.20
N GLY A 78 -6.79 10.60 -0.17
CA GLY A 78 -8.23 10.90 -0.23
C GLY A 78 -9.10 9.65 -0.25
N LYS A 79 -8.53 8.49 0.12
CA LYS A 79 -9.16 7.18 0.14
C LYS A 79 -8.65 6.38 1.36
N PRO A 80 -9.43 5.44 1.90
CA PRO A 80 -8.95 4.51 2.92
C PRO A 80 -7.64 3.81 2.50
N VAL A 81 -6.74 3.62 3.47
CA VAL A 81 -5.46 2.95 3.22
C VAL A 81 -5.28 1.74 4.12
N VAL A 82 -4.70 0.68 3.57
CA VAL A 82 -4.28 -0.51 4.30
C VAL A 82 -2.76 -0.52 4.34
N ASP A 83 -2.19 -0.14 5.48
CA ASP A 83 -0.78 -0.36 5.80
C ASP A 83 -0.59 -1.82 6.19
N THR A 84 0.02 -2.61 5.28
CA THR A 84 0.21 -4.05 5.48
C THR A 84 1.18 -4.36 6.62
N THR A 85 2.14 -3.49 6.87
CA THR A 85 3.12 -3.64 7.95
C THR A 85 2.44 -3.48 9.30
N ARG A 86 1.62 -2.43 9.43
CA ARG A 86 0.84 -2.18 10.64
C ARG A 86 -0.19 -3.29 10.86
N LEU A 87 -0.91 -3.69 9.82
CA LEU A 87 -1.89 -4.78 9.89
C LEU A 87 -1.24 -6.10 10.36
N LEU A 88 -0.09 -6.45 9.78
CA LEU A 88 0.67 -7.64 10.16
C LEU A 88 1.14 -7.56 11.62
N ALA A 89 1.65 -6.41 12.06
CA ALA A 89 2.10 -6.22 13.44
C ALA A 89 0.95 -6.35 14.45
N HIS A 90 -0.22 -5.78 14.15
CA HIS A 90 -1.42 -5.96 14.99
C HIS A 90 -1.82 -7.43 15.06
N TYR A 91 -1.89 -8.13 13.92
CA TYR A 91 -2.26 -9.55 13.90
C TYR A 91 -1.27 -10.40 14.71
N ALA A 92 0.03 -10.15 14.57
CA ALA A 92 1.07 -10.84 15.33
C ALA A 92 0.94 -10.61 16.84
N LEU A 93 0.61 -9.39 17.28
CA LEU A 93 0.37 -9.08 18.68
C LEU A 93 -0.82 -9.87 19.25
N HIS A 94 -1.95 -9.88 18.54
CA HIS A 94 -3.16 -10.61 18.98
C HIS A 94 -2.87 -12.11 19.12
N LEU A 95 -2.13 -12.71 18.18
CA LEU A 95 -1.69 -14.10 18.29
C LEU A 95 -0.79 -14.33 19.53
N ALA A 96 0.14 -13.42 19.80
CA ALA A 96 1.09 -13.55 20.90
C ALA A 96 0.43 -13.49 22.28
N ILE A 97 -0.68 -12.74 22.42
CA ILE A 97 -1.44 -12.63 23.67
C ILE A 97 -2.58 -13.65 23.80
N GLY A 98 -2.78 -14.51 22.79
CA GLY A 98 -3.80 -15.56 22.81
C GLY A 98 -5.20 -15.09 22.44
N ASP A 99 -5.34 -13.95 21.77
CA ASP A 99 -6.63 -13.50 21.26
C ASP A 99 -7.10 -14.41 20.13
N ASN A 100 -8.37 -14.79 20.19
CA ASN A 100 -8.97 -15.70 19.21
C ASN A 100 -9.37 -14.89 17.96
N LEU A 101 -8.40 -14.66 17.08
CA LEU A 101 -8.62 -14.06 15.77
C LEU A 101 -9.31 -15.11 14.88
N SER A 102 -10.64 -15.15 14.93
CA SER A 102 -11.40 -15.94 13.96
C SER A 102 -11.12 -15.37 12.56
N PRO A 103 -10.56 -16.15 11.61
CA PRO A 103 -10.36 -15.66 10.26
C PRO A 103 -11.75 -15.48 9.62
N LYS A 104 -12.18 -14.22 9.46
CA LYS A 104 -13.33 -13.87 8.61
C LYS A 104 -12.95 -14.03 7.16
#